data_AF-A0A1Q5Q9M8-F1
#
_entry.id   AF-A0A1Q5Q9M8-F1
#
_cell.length_a   1.000
_cell.length_b   1.000
_cell.length_c   1.000
_cell.angle_alpha   90.00
_cell.angle_beta   90.00
_cell.angle_gamma   90.00
#
_symmetry.space_group_name_H-M   'P 1'
#
loop_
_entity.id
_entity.type
_entity.pdbx_description
1 polymer ?
#
loop_
_entity_poly.entity_id
_entity_poly.type
_entity_poly.pdbx_seq_one_letter_code
_entity_poly.pdbx_strand_id
1 'polypeptide(L)'
;MLDLAFPLMDSDFAVASSFVQAPCTPAARTDWFLASETWSISRRGITSADVGIGKATMSKYVTVLQSWFERWVTTGSNPFIHPRLYSATFPAYVQVAYATLASYIHRTPANTDTVLQIVEDRSNDLLQEKGVVHEGEQQDVDLFAQLTRLHALLVYQIIGLFDGDIRSRHVAESHMVIQNSWARKLVQSAAKAMPKSHAGAMHLVGCLPGPSTYSHSQEQWYLWILSESIRRTWLVAVSISAVFTALQKGWATCPGDIMYTNRGGLWNATSASEWDNQCSGNDVGFLQRFECARLWSHAEPMNIDEFGTAMLDMTSDAELLKESPLVWLDVNETYFPGDIYGQVLDTYPALNHTKITAYETPLTLDNLDQLNNFGNSSVYVTSNQGIKNYPGWFNGTRPNTNGVAEDATSCTIITFDHGDGTVDAF
;
A
#
# COMPACT_ATOMS: atom_id res chain seq x y z
N MET A 1 -7.73 40.07 25.19
CA MET A 1 -8.91 39.45 24.54
C MET A 1 -8.47 38.95 23.18
N LEU A 2 -8.16 37.66 23.17
CA LEU A 2 -7.95 36.70 22.07
C LEU A 2 -6.82 35.76 22.52
N ASP A 3 -7.18 34.85 23.43
CA ASP A 3 -6.40 33.67 23.77
C ASP A 3 -6.39 32.76 22.54
N LEU A 4 -5.27 32.74 21.82
CA LEU A 4 -4.98 31.71 20.82
C LEU A 4 -4.33 30.54 21.55
N ALA A 5 -5.16 29.69 22.14
CA ALA A 5 -4.76 28.37 22.57
C ALA A 5 -4.47 27.55 21.29
N PHE A 6 -3.19 27.29 21.03
CA PHE A 6 -2.79 26.27 20.06
C PHE A 6 -3.27 24.90 20.59
N PRO A 7 -4.00 24.11 19.80
CA PRO A 7 -4.33 22.75 20.19
C PRO A 7 -3.01 21.98 20.24
N LEU A 8 -2.60 21.57 21.45
CA LEU A 8 -1.67 20.46 21.63
C LEU A 8 -2.19 19.31 20.76
N MET A 9 -1.45 18.96 19.71
CA MET A 9 -1.73 17.73 18.98
C MET A 9 -1.52 16.59 19.97
N ASP A 10 -2.62 15.97 20.40
CA ASP A 10 -2.59 14.75 21.18
C ASP A 10 -1.69 13.75 20.46
N SER A 11 -0.70 13.26 21.20
CA SER A 11 0.32 12.31 20.78
C SER A 11 -0.26 10.90 20.59
N ASP A 12 -1.28 10.77 19.75
CA ASP A 12 -1.93 9.51 19.41
C ASP A 12 -1.62 9.12 17.96
N PHE A 13 -0.35 9.20 17.56
CA PHE A 13 0.18 8.32 16.52
C PHE A 13 0.52 6.95 17.13
N ALA A 14 -0.45 6.34 17.82
CA ALA A 14 -0.38 4.93 18.12
C ALA A 14 -0.50 4.20 16.77
N VAL A 15 0.59 3.58 16.33
CA VAL A 15 0.58 2.63 15.21
C VAL A 15 -0.55 1.64 15.50
N ALA A 16 -1.62 1.70 14.70
CA ALA A 16 -2.77 0.83 14.88
C ALA A 16 -2.28 -0.62 15.00
N SER A 17 -2.49 -1.23 16.16
CA SER A 17 -2.06 -2.59 16.43
C SER A 17 -2.69 -3.53 15.38
N SER A 18 -1.84 -4.29 14.70
CA SER A 18 -2.26 -5.26 13.67
C SER A 18 -3.36 -6.19 14.19
N PHE A 19 -4.45 -6.32 13.44
CA PHE A 19 -5.48 -7.34 13.74
C PHE A 19 -5.05 -8.76 13.36
N VAL A 20 -3.93 -8.90 12.64
CA VAL A 20 -3.29 -10.18 12.31
C VAL A 20 -1.78 -10.00 12.50
N GLN A 21 -1.18 -10.71 13.45
CA GLN A 21 0.29 -10.75 13.56
C GLN A 21 0.84 -11.32 12.25
N ALA A 22 1.70 -10.58 11.56
CA ALA A 22 2.62 -11.19 10.61
C ALA A 22 3.34 -12.32 11.36
N PRO A 23 3.49 -13.51 10.79
CA PRO A 23 4.13 -14.61 11.50
C PRO A 23 5.50 -14.17 12.02
N CYS A 24 5.62 -13.97 13.33
CA CYS A 24 6.86 -13.64 14.05
C CYS A 24 7.85 -14.82 14.12
N THR A 25 7.68 -15.80 13.24
CA THR A 25 8.61 -16.91 13.08
C THR A 25 9.24 -16.75 11.70
N PRO A 26 10.55 -17.01 11.54
CA PRO A 26 11.07 -17.36 10.24
C PRO A 26 10.43 -18.70 9.87
N ALA A 27 9.16 -18.66 9.46
CA ALA A 27 8.53 -19.75 8.75
C ALA A 27 9.53 -20.10 7.65
N ALA A 28 9.92 -21.36 7.57
CA ALA A 28 10.81 -21.84 6.53
C ALA A 28 10.41 -21.14 5.22
N ARG A 29 11.38 -20.46 4.60
CA ARG A 29 11.29 -19.39 3.58
C ARG A 29 10.32 -19.61 2.42
N THR A 30 9.68 -20.76 2.33
CA THR A 30 9.06 -21.31 1.14
C THR A 30 7.55 -21.12 1.02
N ASP A 31 6.79 -20.91 2.12
CA ASP A 31 5.31 -21.01 2.06
C ASP A 31 4.53 -19.87 2.73
N TRP A 32 5.18 -18.73 2.97
CA TRP A 32 4.57 -17.60 3.68
C TRP A 32 3.24 -17.13 3.05
N PHE A 33 3.10 -17.23 1.73
CA PHE A 33 1.89 -16.85 0.99
C PHE A 33 0.81 -17.94 0.96
N LEU A 34 1.06 -19.14 1.51
CA LEU A 34 0.08 -20.23 1.53
C LEU A 34 -0.63 -20.34 2.89
N ALA A 35 -0.08 -19.69 3.93
CA ALA A 35 -0.61 -19.77 5.27
C ALA A 35 -2.07 -19.28 5.34
N SER A 36 -2.89 -19.96 6.15
CA SER A 36 -4.35 -19.80 6.13
C SER A 36 -4.81 -18.40 6.52
N GLU A 37 -4.08 -17.76 7.44
CA GLU A 37 -4.28 -16.39 7.89
C GLU A 37 -4.15 -15.36 6.76
N THR A 38 -3.33 -15.64 5.74
CA THR A 38 -3.08 -14.74 4.59
C THR A 38 -4.25 -14.64 3.63
N TRP A 39 -5.23 -15.54 3.78
CA TRP A 39 -6.48 -15.55 3.02
C TRP A 39 -7.65 -14.91 3.77
N SER A 40 -7.41 -14.46 5.01
CA SER A 40 -8.44 -13.80 5.81
C SER A 40 -8.74 -12.40 5.26
N ILE A 41 -10.03 -12.07 5.19
CA ILE A 41 -10.49 -10.73 4.82
C ILE A 41 -10.62 -9.91 6.09
N SER A 42 -9.72 -8.97 6.27
CA SER A 42 -9.72 -8.03 7.38
C SER A 42 -10.71 -6.90 7.11
N ARG A 43 -11.43 -6.47 8.15
CA ARG A 43 -12.32 -5.30 8.08
C ARG A 43 -11.92 -4.32 9.16
N ARG A 44 -11.40 -3.17 8.75
CA ARG A 44 -11.08 -2.05 9.65
C ARG A 44 -12.38 -1.38 10.11
N GLY A 45 -12.49 -1.10 11.40
CA GLY A 45 -13.54 -0.23 11.94
C GLY A 45 -13.23 1.23 11.63
N ILE A 46 -14.24 2.01 11.25
CA ILE A 46 -14.07 3.45 10.98
C ILE A 46 -13.70 4.15 12.29
N THR A 47 -12.65 4.96 12.25
CA THR A 47 -12.23 5.82 13.36
C THR A 47 -12.61 7.27 13.09
N SER A 48 -12.68 8.10 14.13
CA SER A 48 -12.98 9.54 13.98
C SER A 48 -11.91 10.32 13.20
N ALA A 49 -10.73 9.73 12.99
CA ALA A 49 -9.62 10.29 12.22
C ALA A 49 -9.68 9.95 10.71
N ASP A 50 -10.59 9.07 10.28
CA ASP A 50 -10.68 8.68 8.87
C ASP A 50 -11.28 9.80 8.02
N VAL A 51 -10.50 10.33 7.08
CA VAL A 51 -10.96 11.29 6.08
C VAL A 51 -11.67 10.55 4.94
N GLY A 52 -12.80 11.10 4.49
CA GLY A 52 -13.54 10.55 3.35
C GLY A 52 -12.75 10.68 2.04
N ILE A 53 -12.68 9.61 1.26
CA ILE A 53 -12.01 9.63 -0.05
C ILE A 53 -12.78 10.56 -1.00
N GLY A 54 -12.08 11.53 -1.58
CA GLY A 54 -12.67 12.49 -2.51
C GLY A 54 -13.06 11.87 -3.87
N LYS A 55 -14.04 12.48 -4.54
CA LYS A 55 -14.48 12.09 -5.88
C LYS A 55 -13.33 12.08 -6.90
N ALA A 56 -12.43 13.06 -6.83
CA ALA A 56 -11.28 13.16 -7.75
C ALA A 56 -10.35 11.94 -7.63
N THR A 57 -10.05 11.50 -6.40
CA THR A 57 -9.26 10.29 -6.14
C THR A 57 -9.93 9.04 -6.69
N MET A 58 -11.24 8.89 -6.46
CA MET A 58 -12.02 7.78 -7.04
C MET A 58 -11.98 7.78 -8.58
N SER A 59 -12.14 8.94 -9.21
CA SER A 59 -12.06 9.07 -10.67
C SER A 59 -10.65 8.74 -11.19
N LYS A 60 -9.58 9.20 -10.52
CA LYS A 60 -8.19 8.85 -10.85
C LYS A 60 -7.99 7.33 -10.82
N TYR A 61 -8.49 6.67 -9.78
CA TYR A 61 -8.39 5.22 -9.65
C TYR A 61 -9.13 4.47 -10.76
N VAL A 62 -10.32 4.93 -11.15
CA VAL A 62 -11.06 4.36 -12.29
C VAL A 62 -10.24 4.45 -13.58
N THR A 63 -9.61 5.61 -13.84
CA THR A 63 -8.73 5.79 -15.00
C THR A 63 -7.52 4.85 -14.95
N VAL A 64 -6.91 4.66 -13.77
CA VAL A 64 -5.82 3.69 -13.59
C VAL A 64 -6.28 2.28 -13.95
N LEU A 65 -7.43 1.84 -13.43
CA LEU A 65 -7.97 0.51 -13.75
C LEU A 65 -8.25 0.35 -15.25
N GLN A 66 -8.89 1.33 -15.89
CA GLN A 66 -9.13 1.33 -17.34
C GLN A 66 -7.83 1.16 -18.13
N SER A 67 -6.77 1.89 -17.74
CA SER A 67 -5.45 1.76 -18.38
C SER A 67 -4.84 0.37 -18.24
N TRP A 68 -5.11 -0.35 -17.14
CA TRP A 68 -4.63 -1.72 -16.95
C TRP A 68 -5.35 -2.72 -17.86
N PHE A 69 -6.63 -2.51 -18.15
CA PHE A 69 -7.37 -3.31 -19.12
C PHE A 69 -6.87 -3.05 -20.55
N GLU A 70 -6.62 -1.79 -20.91
CA GLU A 70 -5.99 -1.44 -22.19
C GLU A 70 -4.59 -2.04 -22.33
N ARG A 71 -3.78 -1.98 -21.27
CA ARG A 71 -2.44 -2.57 -21.24
C ARG A 71 -2.47 -4.08 -21.42
N TRP A 72 -3.49 -4.74 -20.88
CA TRP A 72 -3.63 -6.18 -21.02
C TRP A 72 -3.82 -6.58 -22.50
N VAL A 73 -4.62 -5.83 -23.27
CA VAL A 73 -4.82 -6.07 -24.71
C VAL A 73 -3.57 -5.80 -25.55
N THR A 74 -2.71 -4.89 -25.11
CA THR A 74 -1.50 -4.51 -25.87
C THR A 74 -0.27 -5.33 -25.51
N THR A 75 -0.16 -5.80 -24.27
CA THR A 75 1.06 -6.47 -23.77
C THR A 75 0.84 -7.92 -23.32
N GLY A 76 -0.42 -8.37 -23.22
CA GLY A 76 -0.77 -9.69 -22.69
C GLY A 76 -0.69 -9.81 -21.16
N SER A 77 -0.38 -8.73 -20.44
CA SER A 77 -0.31 -8.71 -18.97
C SER A 77 -0.70 -7.36 -18.38
N ASN A 78 -0.98 -7.31 -17.08
CA ASN A 78 -1.18 -6.07 -16.33
C ASN A 78 -0.85 -6.30 -14.83
N PRO A 79 -1.04 -5.29 -13.96
CA PRO A 79 -0.69 -5.42 -12.54
C PRO A 79 -1.49 -6.46 -11.71
N PHE A 80 -2.52 -7.12 -12.26
CA PHE A 80 -3.25 -8.23 -11.60
C PHE A 80 -3.41 -9.50 -12.46
N ILE A 81 -3.15 -9.42 -13.77
CA ILE A 81 -3.07 -10.54 -14.71
C ILE A 81 -1.60 -10.76 -15.10
N HIS A 82 -0.97 -11.74 -14.45
CA HIS A 82 0.46 -12.02 -14.62
C HIS A 82 0.76 -12.59 -16.03
N PRO A 83 1.90 -12.27 -16.67
CA PRO A 83 2.25 -12.79 -18.00
C PRO A 83 2.25 -14.32 -18.12
N ARG A 84 2.54 -15.02 -17.02
CA ARG A 84 2.55 -16.49 -16.97
C ARG A 84 1.18 -17.12 -16.70
N LEU A 85 0.17 -16.33 -16.32
CA LEU A 85 -1.13 -16.88 -15.90
C LEU A 85 -1.85 -17.58 -17.06
N TYR A 86 -1.73 -17.07 -18.29
CA TYR A 86 -2.41 -17.61 -19.47
C TYR A 86 -1.47 -18.13 -20.55
N SER A 87 -0.18 -18.28 -20.24
CA SER A 87 0.84 -18.58 -21.27
C SER A 87 0.71 -19.98 -21.87
N ALA A 88 0.15 -20.95 -21.14
CA ALA A 88 -0.05 -22.31 -21.64
C ALA A 88 -1.52 -22.65 -21.92
N THR A 89 -2.42 -22.17 -21.06
CA THR A 89 -3.86 -22.37 -21.20
C THR A 89 -4.52 -21.01 -21.16
N PHE A 90 -5.22 -20.65 -22.24
CA PHE A 90 -5.99 -19.42 -22.32
C PHE A 90 -7.48 -19.79 -22.40
N PRO A 91 -8.24 -19.77 -21.29
CA PRO A 91 -9.61 -20.31 -21.29
C PRO A 91 -10.58 -19.54 -22.18
N ALA A 92 -11.59 -20.22 -22.72
CA ALA A 92 -12.53 -19.66 -23.69
C ALA A 92 -13.20 -18.36 -23.19
N TYR A 93 -13.64 -18.30 -21.92
CA TYR A 93 -14.24 -17.09 -21.35
C TYR A 93 -13.30 -15.89 -21.38
N VAL A 94 -12.01 -16.13 -21.12
CA VAL A 94 -10.99 -15.08 -21.12
C VAL A 94 -10.64 -14.68 -22.54
N GLN A 95 -10.56 -15.63 -23.49
CA GLN A 95 -10.40 -15.32 -24.92
C GLN A 95 -11.52 -14.41 -25.44
N VAL A 96 -12.77 -14.74 -25.13
CA VAL A 96 -13.94 -13.95 -25.54
C VAL A 96 -13.92 -12.58 -24.87
N ALA A 97 -13.64 -12.50 -23.57
CA ALA A 97 -13.52 -11.21 -22.87
C ALA A 97 -12.38 -10.35 -23.44
N TYR A 98 -11.22 -10.94 -23.71
CA TYR A 98 -10.07 -10.27 -24.32
C TYR A 98 -10.41 -9.71 -25.72
N ALA A 99 -11.02 -10.52 -26.58
CA ALA A 99 -11.43 -10.09 -27.92
C ALA A 99 -12.51 -8.99 -27.87
N THR A 100 -13.45 -9.11 -26.92
CA THR A 100 -14.50 -8.10 -26.69
C THR A 100 -13.89 -6.77 -26.22
N LEU A 101 -12.95 -6.83 -25.27
CA LEU A 101 -12.22 -5.65 -24.79
C LEU A 101 -11.40 -4.99 -25.90
N ALA A 102 -10.71 -5.79 -26.73
CA ALA A 102 -9.95 -5.27 -27.86
C ALA A 102 -10.86 -4.56 -28.86
N SER A 103 -12.04 -5.12 -29.15
CA SER A 103 -13.05 -4.49 -30.01
C SER A 103 -13.63 -3.23 -29.38
N TYR A 104 -13.81 -3.21 -28.06
CA TYR A 104 -14.26 -2.04 -27.32
C TYR A 104 -13.25 -0.90 -27.36
N ILE A 105 -11.96 -1.17 -27.14
CA ILE A 105 -10.89 -0.17 -27.19
C ILE A 105 -10.79 0.47 -28.58
N HIS A 106 -10.95 -0.33 -29.65
CA HIS A 106 -10.84 0.13 -31.03
C HIS A 106 -12.18 0.51 -31.66
N ARG A 107 -13.23 0.69 -30.85
CA ARG A 107 -14.55 1.09 -31.35
C ARG A 107 -14.49 2.47 -32.00
N THR A 108 -15.43 2.72 -32.90
CA THR A 108 -15.65 4.00 -33.57
C THR A 108 -17.03 4.52 -33.19
N PRO A 109 -17.31 5.83 -33.33
CA PRO A 109 -18.65 6.36 -33.07
C PRO A 109 -19.77 5.63 -33.81
N ALA A 110 -19.48 5.06 -34.98
CA ALA A 110 -20.45 4.34 -35.81
C ALA A 110 -20.78 2.92 -35.33
N ASN A 111 -19.89 2.27 -34.57
CA ASN A 111 -20.09 0.89 -34.10
C ASN A 111 -20.18 0.74 -32.58
N THR A 112 -20.07 1.84 -31.81
CA THR A 112 -20.14 1.83 -30.35
C THR A 112 -21.34 1.05 -29.83
N ASP A 113 -22.55 1.31 -30.35
CA ASP A 113 -23.77 0.64 -29.88
C ASP A 113 -23.73 -0.88 -30.11
N THR A 114 -23.20 -1.30 -31.26
CA THR A 114 -23.03 -2.74 -31.56
C THR A 114 -22.02 -3.37 -30.61
N VAL A 115 -20.91 -2.69 -30.30
CA VAL A 115 -19.90 -3.22 -29.38
C VAL A 115 -20.41 -3.28 -27.95
N LEU A 116 -21.18 -2.28 -27.50
CA LEU A 116 -21.82 -2.29 -26.19
C LEU A 116 -22.86 -3.42 -26.07
N GLN A 117 -23.63 -3.68 -27.13
CA GLN A 117 -24.53 -4.83 -27.18
C GLN A 117 -23.77 -6.15 -27.05
N ILE A 118 -22.61 -6.29 -27.73
CA ILE A 118 -21.74 -7.47 -27.60
C ILE A 118 -21.27 -7.62 -26.15
N VAL A 119 -20.83 -6.53 -25.50
CA VAL A 119 -20.42 -6.55 -24.08
C VAL A 119 -21.56 -7.04 -23.19
N GLU A 120 -22.78 -6.53 -23.39
CA GLU A 120 -23.96 -6.99 -22.67
C GLU A 120 -24.24 -8.48 -22.90
N ASP A 121 -24.31 -8.92 -24.16
CA ASP A 121 -24.63 -10.29 -24.53
C ASP A 121 -23.60 -11.27 -23.95
N ARG A 122 -22.30 -10.96 -24.08
CA ARG A 122 -21.22 -11.80 -23.54
C ARG A 122 -21.24 -11.85 -22.01
N SER A 123 -21.56 -10.73 -21.36
CA SER A 123 -21.73 -10.65 -19.90
C SER A 123 -22.89 -11.53 -19.42
N ASN A 124 -24.04 -11.47 -20.12
CA ASN A 124 -25.20 -12.29 -19.81
C ASN A 124 -24.93 -13.78 -20.05
N ASP A 125 -24.31 -14.16 -21.16
CA ASP A 125 -23.95 -15.55 -21.47
C ASP A 125 -23.06 -16.14 -20.37
N LEU A 126 -22.03 -15.40 -19.93
CA LEU A 126 -21.12 -15.82 -18.85
C LEU A 126 -21.84 -16.10 -17.52
N LEU A 127 -22.93 -15.37 -17.25
CA LEU A 127 -23.75 -15.55 -16.04
C LEU A 127 -24.80 -16.65 -16.19
N GLN A 128 -25.34 -16.85 -17.39
CA GLN A 128 -26.33 -17.89 -17.69
C GLN A 128 -25.71 -19.27 -17.76
N GLU A 129 -24.42 -19.35 -18.06
CA GLU A 129 -23.63 -20.57 -17.95
C GLU A 129 -23.54 -20.98 -16.48
N LYS A 130 -24.63 -21.61 -16.02
CA LYS A 130 -24.67 -22.39 -14.79
C LYS A 130 -23.44 -23.27 -14.86
N GLY A 131 -22.52 -23.07 -13.90
CA GLY A 131 -21.32 -23.88 -13.83
C GLY A 131 -21.72 -25.33 -14.02
N VAL A 132 -21.06 -26.03 -14.93
CA VAL A 132 -21.09 -27.49 -15.05
C VAL A 132 -20.37 -28.05 -13.81
N VAL A 133 -20.91 -27.74 -12.64
CA VAL A 133 -20.52 -28.23 -11.34
C VAL A 133 -21.82 -28.76 -10.78
N HIS A 134 -22.01 -30.07 -10.94
CA HIS A 134 -23.04 -30.79 -10.23
C HIS A 134 -22.91 -30.44 -8.74
N GLU A 135 -23.99 -29.95 -8.12
CA GLU A 135 -24.08 -29.76 -6.66
C GLU A 135 -24.18 -31.11 -5.94
N GLY A 136 -23.28 -32.05 -6.27
CA GLY A 136 -23.19 -33.37 -5.68
C GLY A 136 -21.72 -33.79 -5.61
N GLU A 137 -21.27 -34.04 -4.38
CA GLU A 137 -20.05 -34.79 -4.01
C GLU A 137 -18.69 -34.16 -4.37
N GLN A 138 -17.95 -33.75 -3.33
CA GLN A 138 -16.47 -33.68 -3.23
C GLN A 138 -15.67 -33.48 -4.54
N GLN A 139 -16.06 -32.51 -5.36
CA GLN A 139 -15.33 -32.16 -6.57
C GLN A 139 -14.22 -31.17 -6.24
N ASP A 140 -13.00 -31.46 -6.67
CA ASP A 140 -11.83 -30.58 -6.50
C ASP A 140 -12.16 -29.15 -6.93
N VAL A 141 -11.81 -28.21 -6.07
CA VAL A 141 -12.13 -26.80 -6.27
C VAL A 141 -11.21 -26.21 -7.33
N ASP A 142 -11.69 -26.07 -8.57
CA ASP A 142 -10.91 -25.45 -9.65
C ASP A 142 -10.82 -23.92 -9.45
N LEU A 143 -9.72 -23.49 -8.81
CA LEU A 143 -9.41 -22.08 -8.57
C LEU A 143 -9.16 -21.31 -9.87
N PHE A 144 -8.53 -21.96 -10.85
CA PHE A 144 -8.20 -21.33 -12.12
C PHE A 144 -9.46 -21.03 -12.93
N ALA A 145 -10.42 -21.96 -12.98
CA ALA A 145 -11.74 -21.72 -13.57
C ALA A 145 -12.49 -20.59 -12.86
N GLN A 146 -12.47 -20.54 -11.52
CA GLN A 146 -13.11 -19.44 -10.78
C GLN A 146 -12.45 -18.09 -11.06
N LEU A 147 -11.12 -18.03 -11.07
CA LEU A 147 -10.34 -16.81 -11.35
C LEU A 147 -10.58 -16.31 -12.77
N THR A 148 -10.55 -17.20 -13.76
CA THR A 148 -10.74 -16.86 -15.18
C THR A 148 -12.14 -16.33 -15.48
N ARG A 149 -13.18 -16.93 -14.88
CA ARG A 149 -14.55 -16.41 -14.95
C ARG A 149 -14.67 -15.03 -14.33
N LEU A 150 -14.02 -14.80 -13.18
CA LEU A 150 -14.02 -13.49 -12.54
C LEU A 150 -13.28 -12.45 -13.38
N HIS A 151 -12.13 -12.78 -13.96
CA HIS A 151 -11.42 -11.90 -14.90
C HIS A 151 -12.30 -11.50 -16.10
N ALA A 152 -12.99 -12.47 -16.70
CA ALA A 152 -13.90 -12.20 -17.81
C ALA A 152 -15.05 -11.26 -17.40
N LEU A 153 -15.66 -11.49 -16.23
CA LEU A 153 -16.72 -10.62 -15.72
C LEU A 153 -16.21 -9.19 -15.43
N LEU A 154 -15.00 -9.05 -14.89
CA LEU A 154 -14.41 -7.74 -14.58
C LEU A 154 -14.20 -6.88 -15.83
N VAL A 155 -13.90 -7.49 -16.97
CA VAL A 155 -13.80 -6.79 -18.26
C VAL A 155 -15.14 -6.16 -18.65
N TYR A 156 -16.24 -6.91 -18.55
CA TYR A 156 -17.56 -6.38 -18.88
C TYR A 156 -18.03 -5.33 -17.87
N GLN A 157 -17.63 -5.49 -16.60
CA GLN A 157 -17.99 -4.60 -15.50
C GLN A 157 -17.27 -3.25 -15.57
N ILE A 158 -15.97 -3.23 -15.87
CA ILE A 158 -15.24 -1.96 -16.00
C ILE A 158 -15.79 -1.14 -17.18
N ILE A 159 -16.16 -1.80 -18.28
CA ILE A 159 -16.80 -1.16 -19.44
C ILE A 159 -18.17 -0.63 -19.03
N GLY A 160 -19.06 -1.49 -18.56
CA GLY A 160 -20.46 -1.12 -18.31
C GLY A 160 -20.63 -0.07 -17.21
N LEU A 161 -19.87 -0.14 -16.11
CA LEU A 161 -20.01 0.80 -14.99
C LEU A 161 -19.46 2.19 -15.32
N PHE A 162 -18.31 2.28 -16.01
CA PHE A 162 -17.54 3.53 -16.08
C PHE A 162 -17.42 4.16 -17.48
N ASP A 163 -17.60 3.41 -18.57
CA ASP A 163 -17.46 3.95 -19.95
C ASP A 163 -18.58 3.45 -20.90
N GLY A 164 -19.62 2.84 -20.33
CA GLY A 164 -20.82 2.40 -21.03
C GLY A 164 -21.91 3.48 -21.14
N ASP A 165 -22.92 3.20 -21.97
CA ASP A 165 -24.14 3.99 -22.04
C ASP A 165 -25.06 3.73 -20.83
N ILE A 166 -26.22 4.40 -20.78
CA ILE A 166 -27.17 4.26 -19.66
C ILE A 166 -27.62 2.80 -19.50
N ARG A 167 -27.82 2.09 -20.62
CA ARG A 167 -28.23 0.68 -20.62
C ARG A 167 -27.14 -0.22 -20.07
N SER A 168 -25.92 -0.09 -20.58
CA SER A 168 -24.74 -0.86 -20.16
C SER A 168 -24.49 -0.69 -18.66
N ARG A 169 -24.65 0.54 -18.16
CA ARG A 169 -24.52 0.82 -16.72
C ARG A 169 -25.58 0.11 -15.90
N HIS A 170 -26.85 0.20 -16.30
CA HIS A 170 -27.94 -0.49 -15.61
C HIS A 170 -27.72 -2.01 -15.53
N VAL A 171 -27.26 -2.63 -16.62
CA VAL A 171 -26.91 -4.06 -16.63
C VAL A 171 -25.77 -4.35 -15.68
N ALA A 172 -24.67 -3.60 -15.80
CA ALA A 172 -23.48 -3.83 -15.00
C ALA A 172 -23.77 -3.67 -13.49
N GLU A 173 -24.58 -2.68 -13.11
CA GLU A 173 -25.08 -2.50 -11.74
C GLU A 173 -25.79 -3.75 -11.22
N SER A 174 -26.66 -4.36 -12.03
CA SER A 174 -27.40 -5.58 -11.62
C SER A 174 -26.48 -6.78 -11.36
N HIS A 175 -25.30 -6.81 -11.99
CA HIS A 175 -24.33 -7.90 -11.87
C HIS A 175 -23.33 -7.70 -10.72
N MET A 176 -23.27 -6.52 -10.09
CA MET A 176 -22.31 -6.21 -9.01
C MET A 176 -22.42 -7.18 -7.82
N VAL A 177 -23.65 -7.57 -7.45
CA VAL A 177 -23.86 -8.55 -6.35
C VAL A 177 -23.26 -9.91 -6.72
N ILE A 178 -23.43 -10.34 -7.97
CA ILE A 178 -22.90 -11.61 -8.46
C ILE A 178 -21.36 -11.56 -8.49
N GLN A 179 -20.76 -10.48 -9.03
CA GLN A 179 -19.31 -10.26 -9.00
C GLN A 179 -18.74 -10.39 -7.59
N ASN A 180 -19.32 -9.67 -6.62
CA ASN A 180 -18.84 -9.72 -5.24
C ASN A 180 -19.00 -11.10 -4.62
N SER A 181 -20.05 -11.85 -5.00
CA SER A 181 -20.23 -13.24 -4.57
C SER A 181 -19.16 -14.18 -5.15
N TRP A 182 -18.81 -14.01 -6.44
CA TRP A 182 -17.77 -14.80 -7.10
C TRP A 182 -16.39 -14.50 -6.52
N ALA A 183 -16.06 -13.22 -6.31
CA ALA A 183 -14.82 -12.81 -5.67
C ALA A 183 -14.68 -13.41 -4.26
N ARG A 184 -15.74 -13.34 -3.44
CA ARG A 184 -15.73 -13.94 -2.09
C ARG A 184 -15.57 -15.45 -2.14
N LYS A 185 -16.30 -16.14 -3.02
CA LYS A 185 -16.20 -17.60 -3.21
C LYS A 185 -14.78 -18.00 -3.62
N LEU A 186 -14.16 -17.26 -4.54
CA LEU A 186 -12.79 -17.53 -4.99
C LEU A 186 -11.78 -17.47 -3.85
N VAL A 187 -11.81 -16.43 -3.01
CA VAL A 187 -10.92 -16.33 -1.83
C VAL A 187 -11.20 -17.44 -0.82
N GLN A 188 -12.47 -17.77 -0.56
CA GLN A 188 -12.84 -18.87 0.34
C GLN A 188 -12.40 -20.24 -0.17
N SER A 189 -12.50 -20.45 -1.49
CA SER A 189 -12.00 -21.62 -2.20
C SER A 189 -10.48 -21.73 -2.05
N ALA A 190 -9.76 -20.63 -2.28
CA ALA A 190 -8.31 -20.58 -2.15
C ALA A 190 -7.85 -20.85 -0.71
N ALA A 191 -8.51 -20.25 0.28
CA ALA A 191 -8.24 -20.49 1.70
C ALA A 191 -8.38 -21.97 2.10
N LYS A 192 -9.24 -22.74 1.43
CA LYS A 192 -9.45 -24.17 1.69
C LYS A 192 -8.48 -25.08 0.93
N ALA A 193 -8.08 -24.67 -0.28
CA ALA A 193 -7.29 -25.48 -1.19
C ALA A 193 -5.78 -25.29 -1.02
N MET A 194 -5.33 -24.04 -0.87
CA MET A 194 -3.90 -23.68 -0.85
C MET A 194 -3.10 -24.23 0.34
N PRO A 195 -3.64 -24.33 1.57
CA PRO A 195 -2.90 -24.90 2.71
C PRO A 195 -2.71 -26.44 2.62
N LYS A 196 -3.38 -27.13 1.69
CA LYS A 196 -3.42 -28.60 1.64
C LYS A 196 -2.47 -29.14 0.56
N SER A 197 -1.18 -29.25 0.91
CA SER A 197 -0.11 -29.93 0.15
C SER A 197 0.20 -29.38 -1.25
N HIS A 198 1.47 -28.99 -1.47
CA HIS A 198 2.01 -28.52 -2.75
C HIS A 198 1.69 -29.41 -3.95
N ALA A 199 1.66 -30.73 -3.76
CA ALA A 199 1.39 -31.69 -4.83
C ALA A 199 -0.07 -31.60 -5.36
N GLY A 200 -1.04 -31.27 -4.50
CA GLY A 200 -2.44 -31.06 -4.92
C GLY A 200 -2.66 -29.69 -5.57
N ALA A 201 -1.89 -28.68 -5.14
CA ALA A 201 -2.00 -27.32 -5.65
C ALA A 201 -1.47 -27.16 -7.08
N MET A 202 -0.63 -28.09 -7.57
CA MET A 202 -0.15 -28.09 -8.96
C MET A 202 -1.27 -28.26 -10.00
N HIS A 203 -2.32 -29.03 -9.68
CA HIS A 203 -3.50 -29.13 -10.55
C HIS A 203 -4.25 -27.79 -10.68
N LEU A 204 -4.10 -26.89 -9.70
CA LEU A 204 -4.72 -25.56 -9.69
C LEU A 204 -3.97 -24.57 -10.59
N VAL A 205 -2.70 -24.85 -10.90
CA VAL A 205 -1.92 -24.16 -11.92
C VAL A 205 -2.10 -24.91 -13.24
N GLY A 206 -3.33 -24.99 -13.76
CA GLY A 206 -3.70 -25.69 -15.01
C GLY A 206 -3.02 -25.18 -16.30
N CYS A 207 -1.90 -24.47 -16.15
CA CYS A 207 -1.08 -23.80 -17.15
C CYS A 207 0.28 -24.50 -17.36
N LEU A 208 0.50 -25.75 -16.93
CA LEU A 208 1.81 -26.39 -17.04
C LEU A 208 1.74 -27.88 -17.44
N PRO A 209 2.66 -28.39 -18.29
CA PRO A 209 2.85 -29.82 -18.51
C PRO A 209 3.16 -30.58 -17.20
N GLY A 210 2.97 -31.90 -17.20
CA GLY A 210 2.92 -32.72 -15.99
C GLY A 210 4.11 -32.56 -14.99
N PRO A 211 3.86 -32.93 -13.72
CA PRO A 211 4.71 -32.62 -12.55
C PRO A 211 6.14 -33.20 -12.58
N SER A 212 6.49 -34.06 -13.53
CA SER A 212 7.79 -34.72 -13.59
C SER A 212 8.95 -33.84 -14.11
N THR A 213 8.73 -32.55 -14.37
CA THR A 213 9.67 -31.72 -15.15
C THR A 213 10.14 -30.43 -14.48
N TYR A 214 9.56 -30.03 -13.34
CA TYR A 214 9.84 -28.73 -12.72
C TYR A 214 10.78 -28.83 -11.52
N SER A 215 11.60 -27.79 -11.31
CA SER A 215 12.28 -27.61 -10.03
C SER A 215 11.29 -27.14 -8.97
N HIS A 216 11.54 -27.50 -7.72
CA HIS A 216 10.73 -27.06 -6.57
C HIS A 216 10.53 -25.53 -6.52
N SER A 217 11.56 -24.76 -6.87
CA SER A 217 11.49 -23.29 -6.96
C SER A 217 10.51 -22.80 -8.03
N GLN A 218 10.41 -23.50 -9.17
CA GLN A 218 9.44 -23.17 -10.21
C GLN A 218 8.01 -23.41 -9.73
N GLU A 219 7.76 -24.55 -9.08
CA GLU A 219 6.45 -24.89 -8.51
C GLU A 219 5.97 -23.80 -7.54
N GLN A 220 6.84 -23.37 -6.62
CA GLN A 220 6.54 -22.31 -5.66
C GLN A 220 6.25 -20.97 -6.32
N TRP A 221 7.04 -20.60 -7.32
CA TRP A 221 6.82 -19.36 -8.05
C TRP A 221 5.46 -19.35 -8.77
N TYR A 222 5.06 -20.46 -9.39
CA TYR A 222 3.75 -20.57 -10.03
C TYR A 222 2.58 -20.56 -9.03
N LEU A 223 2.73 -21.24 -7.89
CA LEU A 223 1.74 -21.16 -6.81
C LEU A 223 1.61 -19.75 -6.26
N TRP A 224 2.73 -19.04 -6.12
CA TRP A 224 2.73 -17.63 -5.74
C TRP A 224 2.01 -16.76 -6.78
N ILE A 225 2.31 -16.93 -8.08
CA ILE A 225 1.62 -16.21 -9.16
C ILE A 225 0.10 -16.42 -9.07
N LEU A 226 -0.36 -17.67 -8.95
CA LEU A 226 -1.79 -17.97 -8.85
C LEU A 226 -2.39 -17.34 -7.59
N SER A 227 -1.70 -17.47 -6.46
CA SER A 227 -2.17 -16.92 -5.19
C SER A 227 -2.30 -15.40 -5.26
N GLU A 228 -1.25 -14.73 -5.72
CA GLU A 228 -1.17 -13.29 -5.85
C GLU A 228 -2.17 -12.75 -6.88
N SER A 229 -2.35 -13.43 -8.03
CA SER A 229 -3.44 -13.13 -8.97
C SER A 229 -4.80 -13.20 -8.31
N ILE A 230 -5.11 -14.22 -7.50
CA ILE A 230 -6.40 -14.29 -6.80
C ILE A 230 -6.60 -13.08 -5.88
N ARG A 231 -5.58 -12.71 -5.10
CA ARG A 231 -5.68 -11.61 -4.15
C ARG A 231 -5.83 -10.25 -4.83
N ARG A 232 -5.01 -9.98 -5.85
CA ARG A 232 -5.07 -8.74 -6.64
C ARG A 232 -6.40 -8.62 -7.39
N THR A 233 -6.90 -9.71 -7.95
CA THR A 233 -8.20 -9.73 -8.63
C THR A 233 -9.36 -9.55 -7.67
N TRP A 234 -9.29 -10.12 -6.46
CA TRP A 234 -10.28 -9.86 -5.43
C TRP A 234 -10.34 -8.37 -5.07
N LEU A 235 -9.18 -7.74 -4.82
CA LEU A 235 -9.07 -6.30 -4.52
C LEU A 235 -9.66 -5.43 -5.64
N VAL A 236 -9.35 -5.73 -6.90
CA VAL A 236 -9.93 -5.02 -8.06
C VAL A 236 -11.45 -5.21 -8.12
N ALA A 237 -11.93 -6.45 -7.95
CA ALA A 237 -13.37 -6.75 -8.02
C ALA A 237 -14.19 -6.02 -6.96
N VAL A 238 -13.74 -6.03 -5.71
CA VAL A 238 -14.48 -5.38 -4.63
C VAL A 238 -14.32 -3.86 -4.67
N SER A 239 -13.17 -3.34 -5.10
CA SER A 239 -12.94 -1.90 -5.22
C SER A 239 -13.77 -1.26 -6.33
N ILE A 240 -13.89 -1.88 -7.51
CA ILE A 240 -14.76 -1.38 -8.59
C ILE A 240 -16.20 -1.19 -8.10
N SER A 241 -16.75 -2.20 -7.41
CA SER A 241 -18.11 -2.14 -6.87
C SER A 241 -18.27 -1.05 -5.82
N ALA A 242 -17.31 -0.92 -4.90
CA ALA A 242 -17.34 0.08 -3.83
C ALA A 242 -17.20 1.50 -4.39
N VAL A 243 -16.26 1.72 -5.32
CA VAL A 243 -16.02 3.02 -5.95
C VAL A 243 -17.24 3.47 -6.76
N PHE A 244 -17.82 2.58 -7.57
CA PHE A 244 -19.04 2.92 -8.31
C PHE A 244 -20.19 3.29 -7.36
N THR A 245 -20.41 2.50 -6.30
CA THR A 245 -21.45 2.78 -5.30
C THR A 245 -21.22 4.12 -4.60
N ALA A 246 -19.96 4.42 -4.24
CA ALA A 246 -19.60 5.68 -3.60
C ALA A 246 -19.82 6.89 -4.53
N LEU A 247 -19.44 6.76 -5.80
CA LEU A 247 -19.71 7.80 -6.81
C LEU A 247 -21.20 8.01 -7.07
N GLN A 248 -22.00 6.93 -7.01
CA GLN A 248 -23.45 6.97 -7.27
C GLN A 248 -24.23 7.53 -6.06
N LYS A 249 -23.90 7.12 -4.84
CA LYS A 249 -24.70 7.38 -3.62
C LYS A 249 -24.02 8.30 -2.60
N GLY A 250 -22.78 8.70 -2.84
CA GLY A 250 -21.96 9.49 -1.91
C GLY A 250 -21.28 8.68 -0.81
N TRP A 251 -21.54 7.36 -0.71
CA TRP A 251 -20.91 6.48 0.27
C TRP A 251 -20.92 5.02 -0.21
N ALA A 252 -20.02 4.19 0.33
CA ALA A 252 -20.02 2.75 0.12
C ALA A 252 -19.52 2.03 1.37
N THR A 253 -19.93 0.77 1.54
CA THR A 253 -19.36 -0.09 2.58
C THR A 253 -17.96 -0.52 2.17
N CYS A 254 -16.99 -0.40 3.09
CA CYS A 254 -15.66 -0.94 2.86
C CYS A 254 -15.73 -2.48 2.75
N PRO A 255 -15.30 -3.09 1.63
CA PRO A 255 -15.38 -4.53 1.44
C PRO A 255 -14.40 -5.31 2.33
N GLY A 256 -13.45 -4.61 2.95
CA GLY A 256 -12.33 -5.18 3.68
C GLY A 256 -11.05 -5.19 2.84
N ASP A 257 -10.10 -5.98 3.29
CA ASP A 257 -8.75 -6.02 2.77
C ASP A 257 -8.15 -7.43 2.93
N ILE A 258 -7.14 -7.75 2.12
CA ILE A 258 -6.43 -9.03 2.13
C ILE A 258 -4.93 -8.75 1.98
N MET A 259 -4.06 -9.59 2.55
CA MET A 259 -2.61 -9.39 2.43
C MET A 259 -2.17 -9.65 0.99
N TYR A 260 -1.38 -8.77 0.39
CA TYR A 260 -0.81 -8.99 -0.94
C TYR A 260 0.62 -8.47 -1.01
N THR A 261 1.35 -8.86 -2.05
CA THR A 261 2.75 -8.49 -2.21
C THR A 261 2.81 -7.07 -2.74
N ASN A 262 3.29 -6.11 -1.94
CA ASN A 262 3.39 -4.69 -2.35
C ASN A 262 4.72 -4.35 -2.99
N ARG A 263 5.79 -5.11 -2.74
CA ARG A 263 7.12 -4.73 -3.21
C ARG A 263 7.29 -4.91 -4.72
N GLY A 264 7.85 -3.88 -5.35
CA GLY A 264 8.27 -3.83 -6.74
C GLY A 264 9.30 -4.91 -7.06
N GLY A 265 9.15 -5.48 -8.25
CA GLY A 265 10.05 -6.50 -8.80
C GLY A 265 9.50 -7.93 -8.71
N LEU A 266 8.78 -8.29 -7.63
CA LEU A 266 8.28 -9.67 -7.48
C LEU A 266 7.26 -10.05 -8.55
N TRP A 267 6.30 -9.16 -8.84
CA TRP A 267 5.27 -9.36 -9.89
C TRP A 267 5.86 -9.39 -11.30
N ASN A 268 7.00 -8.72 -11.50
CA ASN A 268 7.64 -8.60 -12.80
C ASN A 268 8.78 -9.62 -13.00
N ALA A 269 9.06 -10.45 -11.99
CA ALA A 269 10.10 -11.47 -12.07
C ALA A 269 9.85 -12.36 -13.30
N THR A 270 10.90 -12.60 -14.08
CA THR A 270 10.79 -13.33 -15.36
C THR A 270 11.06 -14.82 -15.21
N SER A 271 11.62 -15.21 -14.06
CA SER A 271 12.00 -16.57 -13.71
C SER A 271 11.84 -16.85 -12.21
N ALA A 272 11.72 -18.13 -11.86
CA ALA A 272 11.65 -18.58 -10.47
C ALA A 272 12.90 -18.22 -9.66
N SER A 273 14.08 -18.26 -10.29
CA SER A 273 15.34 -17.89 -9.64
C SER A 273 15.41 -16.40 -9.30
N GLU A 274 14.87 -15.55 -10.17
CA GLU A 274 14.80 -14.11 -9.93
C GLU A 274 13.82 -13.80 -8.79
N TRP A 275 12.64 -14.44 -8.81
CA TRP A 275 11.64 -14.32 -7.75
C TRP A 275 12.17 -14.78 -6.39
N ASP A 276 12.82 -15.94 -6.34
CA ASP A 276 13.39 -16.51 -5.10
C ASP A 276 14.51 -15.63 -4.53
N ASN A 277 15.39 -15.09 -5.39
CA ASN A 277 16.43 -14.15 -4.97
C ASN A 277 15.83 -12.88 -4.35
N GLN A 278 14.76 -12.34 -4.95
CA GLN A 278 14.08 -11.15 -4.41
C GLN A 278 13.37 -11.42 -3.07
N CYS A 279 12.80 -12.62 -2.90
CA CYS A 279 12.18 -13.06 -1.64
C CYS A 279 13.21 -13.30 -0.53
N SER A 280 14.39 -13.80 -0.87
CA SER A 280 15.43 -14.14 0.11
C SER A 280 16.20 -12.93 0.64
N GLY A 281 16.30 -11.86 -0.17
CA GLY A 281 17.18 -10.72 0.13
C GLY A 281 16.58 -9.61 0.99
N ASN A 282 15.26 -9.37 0.92
CA ASN A 282 14.62 -8.30 1.70
C ASN A 282 13.13 -8.59 1.95
N ASP A 283 12.47 -7.76 2.78
CA ASP A 283 11.01 -7.83 2.97
C ASP A 283 10.28 -7.82 1.61
N VAL A 284 9.29 -8.68 1.47
CA VAL A 284 8.44 -8.81 0.28
C VAL A 284 7.28 -7.79 0.29
N GLY A 285 7.13 -7.02 1.37
CA GLY A 285 6.05 -6.05 1.52
C GLY A 285 4.69 -6.74 1.57
N PHE A 286 4.62 -7.91 2.21
CA PHE A 286 3.39 -8.68 2.28
C PHE A 286 2.47 -8.12 3.35
N LEU A 287 1.63 -7.18 2.93
CA LEU A 287 0.88 -6.29 3.79
C LEU A 287 -0.53 -6.07 3.23
N GLN A 288 -1.45 -5.67 4.10
CA GLN A 288 -2.78 -5.22 3.72
C GLN A 288 -2.72 -3.76 3.27
N ARG A 289 -3.61 -3.34 2.37
CA ARG A 289 -3.75 -1.95 1.92
C ARG A 289 -3.90 -0.97 3.08
N PHE A 290 -4.50 -1.35 4.20
CA PHE A 290 -4.63 -0.49 5.39
C PHE A 290 -3.42 -0.51 6.34
N GLU A 291 -2.39 -1.29 6.07
CA GLU A 291 -1.16 -1.31 6.87
C GLU A 291 -0.08 -0.38 6.29
N CYS A 292 -0.48 0.67 5.55
CA CYS A 292 0.43 1.58 4.84
C CYS A 292 1.53 2.13 5.74
N ALA A 293 1.22 2.47 6.99
CA ALA A 293 2.19 3.02 7.95
C ALA A 293 3.43 2.12 8.13
N ARG A 294 3.28 0.80 7.97
CA ARG A 294 4.39 -0.16 8.06
C ARG A 294 5.33 -0.09 6.84
N LEU A 295 4.81 0.27 5.67
CA LEU A 295 5.63 0.48 4.46
C LEU A 295 6.65 1.61 4.67
N TRP A 296 6.33 2.57 5.53
CA TRP A 296 7.13 3.77 5.80
C TRP A 296 7.93 3.70 7.11
N SER A 297 7.75 2.63 7.90
CA SER A 297 8.53 2.41 9.15
C SER A 297 9.98 1.95 8.92
N HIS A 298 10.38 1.79 7.65
CA HIS A 298 11.72 1.37 7.25
C HIS A 298 12.57 2.59 6.84
N ALA A 299 13.88 2.52 7.09
CA ALA A 299 14.84 3.60 6.83
C ALA A 299 14.95 4.01 5.34
N GLU A 300 14.49 3.16 4.41
CA GLU A 300 14.29 3.50 3.01
C GLU A 300 12.82 3.23 2.64
N PRO A 301 12.13 4.16 1.95
CA PRO A 301 10.80 3.92 1.44
C PRO A 301 10.78 2.63 0.60
N MET A 302 9.94 1.68 0.99
CA MET A 302 9.81 0.44 0.23
C MET A 302 9.46 0.78 -1.22
N ASN A 303 10.20 0.22 -2.18
CA ASN A 303 9.84 0.32 -3.60
C ASN A 303 8.51 -0.44 -3.80
N ILE A 304 7.39 0.28 -3.77
CA ILE A 304 6.04 -0.29 -3.92
C ILE A 304 5.74 -0.42 -5.42
N ASP A 305 5.14 -1.54 -5.80
CA ASP A 305 4.77 -1.79 -7.19
C ASP A 305 3.57 -0.95 -7.65
N GLU A 306 3.30 -0.95 -8.94
CA GLU A 306 2.21 -0.16 -9.53
C GLU A 306 0.84 -0.54 -8.94
N PHE A 307 0.63 -1.82 -8.63
CA PHE A 307 -0.62 -2.29 -8.05
C PHE A 307 -0.81 -1.74 -6.64
N GLY A 308 0.19 -1.91 -5.78
CA GLY A 308 0.20 -1.41 -4.41
C GLY A 308 0.05 0.10 -4.37
N THR A 309 0.72 0.83 -5.26
CA THR A 309 0.59 2.29 -5.36
C THR A 309 -0.85 2.70 -5.67
N ALA A 310 -1.51 2.04 -6.62
CA ALA A 310 -2.91 2.32 -6.94
C ALA A 310 -3.88 1.99 -5.79
N MET A 311 -3.61 0.93 -5.02
CA MET A 311 -4.39 0.57 -3.83
C MET A 311 -4.19 1.59 -2.71
N LEU A 312 -2.96 2.04 -2.47
CA LEU A 312 -2.59 2.98 -1.42
C LEU A 312 -3.09 4.40 -1.70
N ASP A 313 -3.05 4.84 -2.96
CA ASP A 313 -3.64 6.11 -3.42
C ASP A 313 -5.14 6.18 -3.11
N MET A 314 -5.81 5.02 -3.05
CA MET A 314 -7.23 4.89 -2.73
C MET A 314 -7.53 4.83 -1.23
N THR A 315 -6.53 4.76 -0.35
CA THR A 315 -6.73 4.67 1.12
C THR A 315 -5.97 5.68 1.93
N SER A 316 -4.95 6.30 1.35
CA SER A 316 -4.11 7.27 2.01
C SER A 316 -4.47 8.65 1.46
N ASP A 317 -4.45 9.68 2.29
CA ASP A 317 -4.45 11.05 1.78
C ASP A 317 -3.16 11.24 0.99
N ALA A 318 -3.24 11.08 -0.33
CA ALA A 318 -2.11 11.29 -1.22
C ALA A 318 -1.55 12.73 -1.08
N GLU A 319 -2.33 13.68 -0.57
CA GLU A 319 -1.87 15.03 -0.25
C GLU A 319 -1.02 15.10 1.03
N LEU A 320 -1.38 14.38 2.10
CA LEU A 320 -0.52 14.26 3.29
C LEU A 320 0.83 13.61 2.93
N LEU A 321 0.86 12.70 1.96
CA LEU A 321 2.08 11.96 1.57
C LEU A 321 2.97 12.68 0.57
N LYS A 322 2.42 13.61 -0.24
CA LYS A 322 3.21 14.34 -1.24
C LYS A 322 3.83 15.63 -0.68
N GLU A 323 3.19 16.21 0.33
CA GLU A 323 3.58 17.50 0.91
C GLU A 323 4.25 17.38 2.29
N SER A 324 4.22 16.20 2.94
CA SER A 324 4.89 16.03 4.24
C SER A 324 6.35 15.61 4.06
N PRO A 325 7.33 16.42 4.52
CA PRO A 325 8.71 15.99 4.56
C PRO A 325 8.83 14.81 5.55
N LEU A 326 9.21 13.64 5.04
CA LEU A 326 9.63 12.52 5.87
C LEU A 326 11.01 12.84 6.46
N VAL A 327 11.11 12.86 7.79
CA VAL A 327 12.36 13.09 8.51
C VAL A 327 12.76 11.80 9.21
N TRP A 328 13.96 11.31 8.92
CA TRP A 328 14.53 10.14 9.59
C TRP A 328 16.00 10.40 9.96
N LEU A 329 16.49 9.67 10.96
CA LEU A 329 17.91 9.67 11.32
C LEU A 329 18.65 8.67 10.41
N ASP A 330 19.85 9.04 9.96
CA ASP A 330 20.72 8.13 9.21
C ASP A 330 21.03 6.88 10.05
N VAL A 331 21.14 5.72 9.41
CA VAL A 331 21.46 4.46 10.11
C VAL A 331 22.84 4.47 10.76
N ASN A 332 23.73 5.37 10.32
CA ASN A 332 25.06 5.61 10.87
C ASN A 332 25.11 6.85 11.78
N GLU A 333 23.96 7.44 12.14
CA GLU A 333 23.89 8.54 13.10
C GLU A 333 24.52 8.12 14.43
N THR A 334 25.52 8.89 14.87
CA THR A 334 26.34 8.58 16.05
C THR A 334 26.14 9.60 17.16
N TYR A 335 25.70 10.82 16.81
CA TYR A 335 25.53 11.93 17.74
C TYR A 335 24.10 12.08 18.21
N PHE A 336 23.10 11.59 17.45
CA PHE A 336 21.67 11.60 17.82
C PHE A 336 21.10 13.02 18.09
N PRO A 337 19.77 13.19 18.20
CA PRO A 337 19.17 14.49 18.50
C PRO A 337 19.62 15.04 19.87
N GLY A 338 20.19 16.26 19.86
CA GLY A 338 20.75 16.91 21.04
C GLY A 338 19.70 17.49 21.99
N ASP A 339 20.09 17.66 23.26
CA ASP A 339 19.28 18.30 24.30
C ASP A 339 19.67 19.79 24.46
N ILE A 340 18.84 20.69 23.95
CA ILE A 340 19.09 22.14 24.03
C ILE A 340 19.09 22.67 25.46
N TYR A 341 18.28 22.09 26.36
CA TYR A 341 18.26 22.47 27.77
C TYR A 341 19.59 22.08 28.44
N GLY A 342 20.03 20.84 28.22
CA GLY A 342 21.35 20.36 28.68
C GLY A 342 22.50 21.22 28.15
N GLN A 343 22.47 21.60 26.86
CA GLN A 343 23.49 22.49 26.29
C GLN A 343 23.54 23.87 26.95
N VAL A 344 22.37 24.48 27.23
CA VAL A 344 22.31 25.80 27.89
C VAL A 344 22.81 25.70 29.33
N LEU A 345 22.44 24.64 30.05
CA LEU A 345 22.83 24.43 31.44
C LEU A 345 24.35 24.23 31.60
N ASP A 346 24.99 23.58 30.64
CA ASP A 346 26.43 23.32 30.63
C ASP A 346 27.29 24.42 29.96
N THR A 347 26.69 25.57 29.67
CA THR A 347 27.40 26.72 29.06
C THR A 347 27.33 27.98 29.93
N TYR A 348 28.07 29.01 29.51
CA TYR A 348 27.98 30.36 30.03
C TYR A 348 27.99 31.39 28.89
N PRO A 349 27.32 32.53 29.03
CA PRO A 349 27.30 33.56 28.00
C PRO A 349 28.61 34.36 27.99
N ALA A 350 29.11 34.64 26.79
CA ALA A 350 30.33 35.40 26.57
C ALA A 350 30.13 36.44 25.46
N LEU A 351 30.71 37.63 25.67
CA LEU A 351 30.79 38.71 24.69
C LEU A 351 32.27 38.99 24.42
N ASN A 352 32.71 38.92 23.16
CA ASN A 352 34.12 39.08 22.77
C ASN A 352 35.07 38.23 23.64
N HIS A 353 34.76 36.94 23.79
CA HIS A 353 35.51 35.98 24.64
C HIS A 353 35.55 36.29 26.14
N THR A 354 34.81 37.30 26.61
CA THR A 354 34.72 37.67 28.03
C THR A 354 33.41 37.16 28.61
N LYS A 355 33.49 36.40 29.70
CA LYS A 355 32.31 35.87 30.40
C LYS A 355 31.43 37.02 30.91
N ILE A 356 30.16 37.01 30.52
CA ILE A 356 29.15 37.90 31.07
C ILE A 356 28.81 37.41 32.48
N THR A 357 28.57 38.33 33.42
CA THR A 357 28.18 38.00 34.80
C THR A 357 26.89 38.68 35.24
N ALA A 358 26.37 39.61 34.43
CA ALA A 358 25.19 40.41 34.72
C ALA A 358 23.90 39.74 34.20
N TYR A 359 23.67 38.48 34.53
CA TYR A 359 22.45 37.74 34.19
C TYR A 359 22.07 36.81 35.35
N GLU A 360 20.84 36.34 35.37
CA GLU A 360 20.40 35.37 36.38
C GLU A 360 21.09 34.01 36.17
N THR A 361 21.68 33.46 37.25
CA THR A 361 22.41 32.18 37.20
C THR A 361 21.63 31.10 37.94
N PRO A 362 21.55 29.85 37.42
CA PRO A 362 22.17 29.36 36.17
C PRO A 362 21.45 29.88 34.91
N LEU A 363 22.16 29.82 33.77
CA LEU A 363 21.54 30.06 32.46
C LEU A 363 20.59 28.89 32.15
N THR A 364 19.38 29.19 31.73
CA THR A 364 18.33 28.23 31.38
C THR A 364 17.56 28.73 30.16
N LEU A 365 16.66 27.91 29.62
CA LEU A 365 15.77 28.35 28.53
C LEU A 365 14.82 29.47 28.96
N ASP A 366 14.50 29.56 30.26
CA ASP A 366 13.55 30.56 30.81
C ASP A 366 14.15 31.97 30.94
N ASN A 367 15.48 32.10 30.92
CA ASN A 367 16.18 33.39 31.09
C ASN A 367 17.16 33.71 29.96
N LEU A 368 17.14 32.94 28.87
CA LEU A 368 18.04 33.10 27.73
C LEU A 368 17.82 34.45 27.02
N ASP A 369 16.60 34.98 27.09
CA ASP A 369 16.21 36.28 26.53
C ASP A 369 16.92 37.47 27.18
N GLN A 370 17.39 37.34 28.43
CA GLN A 370 18.17 38.38 29.11
C GLN A 370 19.45 38.73 28.35
N LEU A 371 19.97 37.79 27.55
CA LEU A 371 21.15 38.00 26.72
C LEU A 371 20.94 39.06 25.62
N ASN A 372 19.69 39.32 25.21
CA ASN A 372 19.35 40.36 24.24
C ASN A 372 19.74 41.77 24.73
N ASN A 373 19.84 41.97 26.05
CA ASN A 373 20.27 43.24 26.64
C ASN A 373 21.75 43.57 26.39
N PHE A 374 22.56 42.58 25.98
CA PHE A 374 24.00 42.72 25.77
C PHE A 374 24.40 42.96 24.30
N GLY A 375 23.41 43.19 23.42
CA GLY A 375 23.60 43.61 22.04
C GLY A 375 23.39 42.49 21.01
N ASN A 376 22.72 42.84 19.91
CA ASN A 376 22.16 41.91 18.92
C ASN A 376 23.15 41.20 17.98
N SER A 377 24.47 41.25 18.21
CA SER A 377 25.42 40.77 17.19
C SER A 377 26.61 39.94 17.66
N SER A 378 26.85 39.73 18.97
CA SER A 378 28.09 39.04 19.42
C SER A 378 28.04 38.34 20.79
N VAL A 379 26.85 37.98 21.31
CA VAL A 379 26.74 37.16 22.52
C VAL A 379 26.68 35.68 22.11
N TYR A 380 27.58 34.86 22.64
CA TYR A 380 27.63 33.42 22.37
C TYR A 380 27.59 32.63 23.68
N VAL A 381 27.00 31.44 23.66
CA VAL A 381 27.14 30.48 24.77
C VAL A 381 28.42 29.67 24.59
N THR A 382 29.20 29.55 25.67
CA THR A 382 30.50 28.87 25.69
C THR A 382 30.48 27.73 26.71
N SER A 383 31.00 26.55 26.35
CA SER A 383 31.04 25.38 27.22
C SER A 383 31.80 25.64 28.52
N ASN A 384 31.23 25.25 29.67
CA ASN A 384 31.89 25.31 30.98
C ASN A 384 33.11 24.37 31.05
N GLN A 385 33.08 23.28 30.29
CA GLN A 385 34.12 22.24 30.30
C GLN A 385 35.07 22.39 29.12
N GLY A 386 34.65 23.04 28.03
CA GLY A 386 35.45 23.23 26.82
C GLY A 386 35.42 22.02 25.88
N ILE A 387 35.52 22.29 24.57
CA ILE A 387 35.28 21.29 23.51
C ILE A 387 36.26 20.09 23.53
N LYS A 388 37.48 20.29 24.03
CA LYS A 388 38.51 19.23 24.09
C LYS A 388 38.22 18.15 25.13
N ASN A 389 37.29 18.40 26.05
CA ASN A 389 36.94 17.46 27.10
C ASN A 389 35.89 16.43 26.66
N TYR A 390 35.33 16.55 25.44
CA TYR A 390 34.30 15.66 24.90
C TYR A 390 33.23 15.27 25.94
N PRO A 391 32.58 16.27 26.57
CA PRO A 391 31.62 16.00 27.62
C PRO A 391 30.43 15.20 27.08
N GLY A 392 29.88 14.31 27.91
CA GLY A 392 28.81 13.39 27.50
C GLY A 392 27.56 14.08 26.95
N TRP A 393 27.26 15.30 27.40
CA TRP A 393 26.12 16.11 26.94
C TRP A 393 26.27 16.66 25.51
N PHE A 394 27.44 16.48 24.86
CA PHE A 394 27.56 16.69 23.42
C PHE A 394 26.86 15.62 22.59
N ASN A 395 26.63 14.44 23.16
CA ASN A 395 25.84 13.40 22.52
C ASN A 395 24.36 13.62 22.86
N GLY A 396 23.53 13.42 21.86
CA GLY A 396 22.09 13.39 21.94
C GLY A 396 21.53 12.10 22.53
N THR A 397 20.21 12.06 22.62
CA THR A 397 19.49 10.92 23.18
C THR A 397 19.11 9.96 22.07
N ARG A 398 19.60 8.72 22.15
CA ARG A 398 19.26 7.67 21.18
C ARG A 398 17.80 7.22 21.37
N PRO A 399 16.97 7.24 20.31
CA PRO A 399 15.61 6.67 20.38
C PRO A 399 15.62 5.15 20.62
N ASN A 400 14.64 4.65 21.36
CA ASN A 400 14.43 3.22 21.56
C ASN A 400 13.83 2.55 20.30
N THR A 401 13.56 1.24 20.36
CA THR A 401 13.03 0.47 19.22
C THR A 401 11.66 0.94 18.71
N ASN A 402 10.94 1.74 19.50
CA ASN A 402 9.65 2.33 19.13
C ASN A 402 9.80 3.78 18.64
N GLY A 403 11.03 4.28 18.47
CA GLY A 403 11.31 5.65 18.04
C GLY A 403 11.19 6.71 19.14
N VAL A 404 11.05 6.30 20.40
CA VAL A 404 10.88 7.22 21.55
C VAL A 404 12.23 7.53 22.18
N ALA A 405 12.55 8.81 22.37
CA ALA A 405 13.65 9.25 23.23
C ALA A 405 13.14 9.35 24.68
N GLU A 406 13.40 8.35 25.51
CA GLU A 406 12.72 8.16 26.81
C GLU A 406 12.93 9.31 27.80
N ASP A 407 14.09 9.96 27.77
CA ASP A 407 14.47 11.07 28.65
C ASP A 407 14.56 12.42 27.93
N ALA A 408 14.04 12.53 26.69
CA ALA A 408 14.11 13.75 25.90
C ALA A 408 12.88 13.98 25.02
N THR A 409 12.40 15.22 24.97
CA THR A 409 11.39 15.62 23.98
C THR A 409 12.08 15.85 22.65
N SER A 410 11.96 14.88 21.73
CA SER A 410 12.47 15.04 20.37
C SER A 410 11.64 16.09 19.62
N CYS A 411 12.30 17.07 19.02
CA CYS A 411 11.68 18.04 18.12
C CYS A 411 12.49 18.13 16.82
N THR A 412 11.83 18.52 15.75
CA THR A 412 12.45 18.83 14.47
C THR A 412 12.18 20.29 14.20
N ILE A 413 13.23 21.08 13.98
CA ILE A 413 13.09 22.46 13.54
C ILE A 413 13.24 22.46 12.02
N ILE A 414 12.20 22.89 11.31
CA ILE A 414 12.25 23.03 9.86
C ILE A 414 12.46 24.51 9.55
N THR A 415 13.56 24.84 8.89
CA THR A 415 13.84 26.21 8.49
C THR A 415 13.57 26.44 7.00
N PHE A 416 12.89 27.53 6.66
CA PHE A 416 12.71 27.99 5.29
C PHE A 416 13.37 29.36 5.10
N ASP A 417 14.44 29.40 4.31
CA ASP A 417 15.15 30.63 3.97
C ASP A 417 14.50 31.30 2.75
N HIS A 418 14.05 32.54 2.91
CA HIS A 418 13.40 33.32 1.86
C HIS A 418 14.41 33.96 0.88
N GLY A 419 15.71 33.90 1.17
CA GLY A 419 16.79 34.46 0.35
C GLY A 419 16.94 35.97 0.44
N ASP A 420 16.16 36.64 1.29
CA ASP A 420 16.21 38.08 1.57
C ASP A 420 16.79 38.41 2.96
N GLY A 421 17.31 37.40 3.66
CA GLY A 421 17.79 37.49 5.03
C GLY A 421 16.73 37.12 6.09
N THR A 422 15.51 36.75 5.67
CA THR A 422 14.46 36.23 6.55
C THR A 422 14.43 34.70 6.52
N VAL A 423 14.37 34.07 7.69
CA VAL A 423 14.25 32.61 7.85
C VAL A 423 13.06 32.32 8.75
N ASP A 424 12.10 31.56 8.23
CA ASP A 424 11.03 31.00 9.06
C ASP A 424 11.54 29.70 9.71
N ALA A 425 11.16 29.45 10.95
CA ALA A 425 11.43 28.20 11.66
C ALA A 425 10.11 27.66 12.22
N PHE A 426 9.83 26.39 11.94
CA PHE A 426 8.62 25.67 12.33
C PHE A 426 8.94 24.55 13.30
#